data_AF-A0A346FVL0-F1
#
_entry.id   AF-A0A346FVL0-F1
#
_cell.length_a   1.000
_cell.length_b   1.000
_cell.length_c   1.000
_cell.angle_alpha   90.00
_cell.angle_beta   90.00
_cell.angle_gamma   90.00
#
_symmetry.space_group_name_H-M   'P 1'
#
loop_
_entity.id
_entity.type
_entity.pdbx_description
1 polymer ?
#
loop_
_entity_poly.entity_id
_entity_poly.type
_entity_poly.pdbx_seq_one_letter_code
_entity_poly.pdbx_strand_id
1 'polypeptide(L)'
;MLIDLMAAMSHKDWLSRRHRQKQGIERAHTLGKYRGKQADQERHKKVLYYRQVKKLSIRETAEATGYSTSQVCRIQALFRPEN
;
A
#
# COMPACT_ATOMS: atom_id res chain seq x y z
N MET A 1 -4.79 -39.78 23.68
CA MET A 1 -3.98 -39.21 24.78
C MET A 1 -2.69 -38.55 24.31
N LEU A 2 -1.75 -39.26 23.66
CA LEU A 2 -0.51 -38.64 23.17
C LEU A 2 -0.76 -37.57 22.09
N ILE A 3 -1.66 -37.88 21.15
CA ILE A 3 -2.05 -36.97 20.06
C ILE A 3 -2.70 -35.70 20.60
N ASP A 4 -3.56 -35.81 21.60
CA ASP A 4 -4.25 -34.66 22.21
C ASP A 4 -3.28 -33.73 22.92
N LEU A 5 -2.29 -34.29 23.62
CA LEU A 5 -1.22 -33.52 24.24
C LEU A 5 -0.37 -32.80 23.20
N MET A 6 0.02 -33.49 22.13
CA MET A 6 0.78 -32.89 21.02
C MET A 6 0.01 -31.77 20.33
N ALA A 7 -1.29 -31.95 20.12
CA ALA A 7 -2.18 -30.94 19.56
C ALA A 7 -2.27 -29.70 20.47
N ALA A 8 -2.42 -29.89 21.78
CA ALA A 8 -2.47 -28.80 22.75
C ALA A 8 -1.13 -28.03 22.81
N MET A 9 0.01 -28.73 22.79
CA MET A 9 1.33 -28.11 22.76
C MET A 9 1.54 -27.29 21.48
N SER A 10 1.17 -27.84 20.32
CA SER A 10 1.27 -27.17 19.02
C SER A 10 0.40 -25.91 18.98
N HIS A 11 -0.81 -25.98 19.54
CA HIS A 11 -1.70 -24.82 19.62
C HIS A 11 -1.13 -23.71 20.52
N LYS A 12 -0.59 -24.07 21.70
CA LYS A 12 0.06 -23.12 22.61
C LYS A 12 1.25 -22.40 21.96
N ASP A 13 2.08 -23.14 21.23
CA ASP A 13 3.22 -22.56 20.50
C ASP A 13 2.77 -21.61 19.38
N TRP A 14 1.74 -21.99 18.61
CA TRP A 14 1.11 -21.10 17.62
C TRP A 14 0.58 -19.80 18.24
N LEU A 15 -0.16 -19.89 19.37
CA LEU A 15 -0.65 -18.71 20.10
C LEU A 15 0.51 -17.81 20.55
N SER A 16 1.59 -18.41 21.04
CA SER A 16 2.77 -17.68 21.51
C SER A 16 3.47 -16.93 20.37
N ARG A 17 3.57 -17.54 19.17
CA ARG A 17 4.08 -16.84 17.97
C ARG A 17 3.18 -15.69 17.55
N ARG A 18 1.86 -15.92 17.52
CA ARG A 18 0.87 -14.88 17.16
C ARG A 18 0.93 -13.70 18.12
N HIS A 19 1.06 -13.96 19.42
CA HIS A 19 1.16 -12.90 20.43
C HIS A 19 2.44 -12.08 20.28
N ARG A 20 3.60 -12.73 20.09
CA ARG A 20 4.87 -12.03 19.83
C ARG A 20 4.84 -11.23 18.53
N GLN A 21 4.24 -11.77 17.48
CA GLN A 21 4.07 -11.06 16.22
C GLN A 21 3.21 -9.81 16.41
N LYS A 22 2.08 -9.93 17.13
CA LYS A 22 1.20 -8.80 17.45
C LYS A 22 1.94 -7.70 18.20
N GLN A 23 2.68 -8.05 19.26
CA GLN A 23 3.49 -7.09 20.01
C GLN A 23 4.55 -6.41 19.11
N GLY A 24 5.20 -7.17 18.22
CA GLY A 24 6.17 -6.63 17.27
C GLY A 24 5.54 -5.66 16.27
N ILE A 25 4.35 -5.99 15.75
CA ILE A 25 3.57 -5.13 14.84
C ILE A 25 3.18 -3.84 15.55
N GLU A 26 2.63 -3.92 16.78
CA GLU A 26 2.24 -2.75 17.58
C GLU A 26 3.44 -1.81 17.80
N ARG A 27 4.61 -2.35 18.20
CA ARG A 27 5.84 -1.57 18.34
C ARG A 27 6.29 -0.94 17.02
N ALA A 28 6.16 -1.63 15.90
CA ALA A 28 6.53 -1.09 14.60
C ALA A 28 5.55 -0.01 14.11
N HIS A 29 4.28 -0.09 14.49
CA HIS A 29 3.31 0.99 14.28
C HIS A 29 3.64 2.23 15.12
N THR A 30 3.94 2.08 16.41
CA THR A 30 4.31 3.22 17.26
C THR A 30 5.60 3.90 16.80
N LEU A 31 6.56 3.13 16.27
CA LEU A 31 7.79 3.65 15.65
C LEU A 31 7.60 4.19 14.21
N GLY A 32 6.38 4.16 13.66
CA GLY A 32 6.10 4.70 12.31
C GLY A 32 6.77 3.94 11.17
N LYS A 33 7.12 2.66 11.37
CA LYS A 33 7.78 1.83 10.33
C LYS A 33 6.82 1.43 9.21
N TYR A 34 5.54 1.28 9.51
CA TYR A 34 4.51 0.97 8.50
C TYR A 34 4.06 2.23 7.77
N ARG A 35 4.58 2.46 6.56
CA ARG A 35 4.23 3.60 5.71
C ARG A 35 3.32 3.25 4.52
N GLY A 36 2.91 1.97 4.42
CA GLY A 36 2.18 1.45 3.27
C GLY A 36 3.00 1.45 1.97
N LYS A 37 2.32 1.18 0.85
CA LYS A 37 2.94 1.21 -0.48
C LYS A 37 3.23 2.65 -0.88
N GLN A 38 4.51 2.96 -1.09
CA GLN A 38 4.92 4.30 -1.52
C GLN A 38 4.54 4.54 -2.99
N ALA A 39 4.17 5.79 -3.29
CA ALA A 39 3.90 6.22 -4.65
C ALA A 39 5.19 6.25 -5.48
N ASP A 40 5.06 5.85 -6.75
CA ASP A 40 6.12 6.05 -7.74
C ASP A 40 6.08 7.52 -8.18
N GLN A 41 6.98 8.31 -7.60
CA GLN A 41 7.03 9.76 -7.79
C GLN A 41 7.34 10.14 -9.24
N GLU A 42 8.18 9.36 -9.93
CA GLU A 42 8.54 9.65 -11.32
C GLU A 42 7.37 9.43 -12.26
N ARG A 43 6.64 8.32 -12.09
CA ARG A 43 5.44 8.07 -12.87
C ARG A 43 4.33 9.07 -12.55
N HIS A 44 4.18 9.48 -11.28
CA HIS A 44 3.24 10.56 -10.92
C HIS A 44 3.58 11.87 -11.65
N LYS A 45 4.85 12.26 -11.71
CA LYS A 45 5.30 13.44 -12.47
C LYS A 45 4.96 13.33 -13.97
N LYS A 46 5.15 12.15 -14.58
CA LYS A 46 4.76 11.91 -15.98
C LYS A 46 3.25 12.08 -16.21
N VAL A 47 2.42 11.57 -15.30
CA VAL A 47 0.96 11.76 -15.35
C VAL A 47 0.60 13.25 -15.29
N LEU A 48 1.22 14.01 -14.37
CA LEU A 48 0.97 15.45 -14.26
C LEU A 48 1.41 16.21 -15.51
N TYR A 49 2.59 15.90 -16.04
CA TYR A 49 3.09 16.51 -17.27
C TYR A 49 2.14 16.27 -18.47
N TYR A 50 1.64 15.04 -18.64
CA TYR A 50 0.69 14.73 -19.71
C TYR A 50 -0.67 15.42 -19.54
N ARG A 51 -1.15 15.57 -18.30
CA ARG A 51 -2.45 16.20 -18.02
C ARG A 51 -2.39 17.73 -18.05
N GLN A 52 -1.33 18.33 -17.51
CA GLN A 52 -1.22 19.80 -17.36
C GLN A 52 -0.58 20.46 -18.59
N VAL A 53 0.52 19.88 -19.11
CA VAL A 53 1.28 20.48 -20.21
C VAL A 53 0.74 20.02 -21.56
N LYS A 54 0.66 18.70 -21.78
CA LYS A 54 0.19 18.15 -23.07
C LYS A 54 -1.34 18.14 -23.23
N LYS A 55 -2.09 18.37 -22.15
CA LYS A 55 -3.57 18.37 -22.11
C LYS A 55 -4.21 17.10 -22.73
N LEU A 56 -3.54 15.95 -22.63
CA LEU A 56 -4.05 14.65 -23.09
C LEU A 56 -5.28 14.22 -22.30
N SER A 57 -6.18 13.43 -22.90
CA SER A 57 -7.33 12.87 -22.18
C SER A 57 -6.89 11.89 -21.08
N ILE A 58 -7.79 11.58 -20.14
CA ILE A 58 -7.51 10.63 -19.05
C ILE A 58 -7.16 9.25 -19.60
N ARG A 59 -7.84 8.82 -20.67
CA ARG A 59 -7.64 7.51 -21.30
C ARG A 59 -6.29 7.43 -22.01
N GLU A 60 -5.94 8.44 -22.78
CA GLU A 60 -4.62 8.50 -23.46
C GLU A 60 -3.47 8.60 -22.45
N THR A 61 -3.67 9.34 -21.36
CA THR A 61 -2.67 9.44 -20.28
C THR A 61 -2.46 8.09 -19.59
N ALA A 62 -3.55 7.36 -19.33
CA ALA A 62 -3.51 6.02 -18.75
C ALA A 62 -2.72 5.05 -19.65
N GLU A 63 -3.01 5.06 -20.95
CA GLU A 63 -2.29 4.25 -21.95
C GLU A 63 -0.79 4.61 -22.02
N ALA A 64 -0.47 5.91 -22.08
CA ALA A 64 0.91 6.38 -22.16
C ALA A 64 1.75 6.16 -20.89
N THR A 65 1.11 5.99 -19.73
CA THR A 65 1.80 5.80 -18.43
C THR A 65 1.71 4.38 -17.89
N GLY A 66 0.87 3.52 -18.48
CA GLY A 66 0.58 2.17 -18.00
C GLY A 66 -0.24 2.14 -16.70
N TYR A 67 -0.84 3.26 -16.29
CA TYR A 67 -1.74 3.31 -15.14
C TYR A 67 -3.19 3.09 -15.55
N SER A 68 -4.03 2.69 -14.59
CA SER A 68 -5.47 2.71 -14.79
C SER A 68 -5.99 4.15 -14.82
N THR A 69 -7.11 4.37 -15.50
CA THR A 69 -7.81 5.66 -15.53
C THR A 69 -8.13 6.17 -14.13
N SER A 70 -8.55 5.28 -13.22
CA SER A 70 -8.79 5.62 -11.80
C SER A 70 -7.54 6.10 -11.08
N GLN A 71 -6.37 5.50 -11.35
CA GLN A 71 -5.11 5.94 -10.76
C GLN A 71 -4.71 7.31 -11.30
N VAL A 72 -4.91 7.58 -12.59
CA VAL A 72 -4.70 8.92 -13.17
C VAL A 72 -5.59 9.95 -12.48
N CYS A 73 -6.89 9.69 -12.32
CA CYS A 73 -7.82 10.58 -11.61
C CYS A 73 -7.39 10.81 -10.15
N ARG A 74 -6.98 9.75 -9.44
CA ARG A 74 -6.49 9.84 -8.06
C ARG A 74 -5.25 10.72 -7.95
N ILE A 75 -4.29 10.56 -8.86
CA ILE A 75 -3.09 11.41 -8.93
C ILE A 75 -3.48 12.86 -9.18
N GLN A 76 -4.40 13.13 -10.10
CA GLN A 76 -4.87 14.50 -10.36
C GLN A 76 -5.54 15.14 -9.14
N ALA A 77 -6.33 14.37 -8.37
CA ALA A 77 -6.94 14.87 -7.15
C ALA A 77 -5.88 15.15 -6.07
N LEU A 78 -4.87 14.29 -5.94
CA LEU A 78 -3.80 14.44 -4.95
C LEU A 78 -2.89 15.66 -5.18
N PHE A 79 -2.74 16.09 -6.43
CA PHE A 79 -1.94 17.26 -6.82
C PHE A 79 -2.79 18.45 -7.27
N ARG A 80 -4.11 18.45 -6.98
CA ARG A 80 -4.94 19.62 -7.24
C ARG A 80 -4.49 20.72 -6.25
N PRO A 81 -4.16 21.93 -6.72
CA PRO A 81 -3.91 23.04 -5.81
C PRO A 81 -5.17 23.29 -4.97
N GLU A 82 -5.02 23.38 -3.65
CA GLU A 82 -6.05 23.88 -2.76
C GLU A 82 -6.39 25.31 -3.22
N ASN A 83 -7.62 25.52 -3.65
CA ASN A 83 -8.21 26.84 -3.91
C ASN A 83 -9.00 27.26 -2.68
#